data_AF-A0A9P9Y2U0-F1
#
_entry.id   AF-A0A9P9Y2U0-F1
#
_cell.length_a   1.000
_cell.length_b   1.000
_cell.length_c   1.000
_cell.angle_alpha   90.00
_cell.angle_beta   90.00
_cell.angle_gamma   90.00
#
_symmetry.space_group_name_H-M   'P 1'
#
loop_
_entity.id
_entity.type
_entity.pdbx_description
1 polymer ?
#
loop_
_entity_poly.entity_id
_entity_poly.type
_entity_poly.pdbx_seq_one_letter_code
_entity_poly.pdbx_strand_id
1 'polypeptide(L)'
;MYPKKLLALLAAPFLAQAAIQPGELVTIISAAGSTNQAAWWAPLDQYGGYDRFAYLRKPPGGSTSNNNVMVARRSMFFAEYAGHNTPSIAWNYFRSSAAYSSTLVDQSSEMPDQTAIFIYPMVKRGNNGDLYSTSSKQWTRVSIWAYNKGYSVYPDDIQFSEGDMHLQWEWSKYPASAVRHEGSYLRYRPSTDTYRTITGATVSLPVTESTADLIFQPLTSGARYGGNINTSPGPASQSAKLALYEVSVGTVHVSSGRRFKNTTDGAWQVRRATSIFGATSPWTREIIYAGVGTTASLGITHDGTTIRVYYLRQGDSSYVLEKTGNMGWTNTVLAPAHGKRVERLHAVMQADGVDILYLGSPTNVNSSTGSVYRLAVGGRAMLLVKGRAQFQRLLVLVQSLKDRAMILISVQSLLFLIQFATLNPSLLDVWYLVGVGMRICVDLGLHQDPRDVDKLSMSLLETLRRLCWSKVSFDHSMSIGCSRVQEITDAVINVALPTFSIETTVNEAEIHGCLQRYRILQIQSETYDYLKAASSPEFPDPATIVAWLGQKLSARHVKKRGAYKFVSWTLWTTIKDNDQEHLVHPADLE
;
A
#
# COMPACT_ATOMS: atom_id res chain seq x y z
N MET A 1 14.97 -40.12 -17.86
CA MET A 1 15.39 -40.19 -16.43
C MET A 1 15.56 -38.79 -15.89
N TYR A 2 14.94 -38.52 -14.74
CA TYR A 2 14.76 -37.25 -14.03
C TYR A 2 16.06 -36.44 -13.77
N PRO A 3 15.99 -35.16 -13.33
CA PRO A 3 14.77 -34.48 -12.80
C PRO A 3 14.59 -33.02 -13.28
N LYS A 4 13.37 -32.54 -13.59
CA LYS A 4 12.32 -32.04 -12.67
C LYS A 4 12.77 -31.23 -11.43
N LYS A 5 14.05 -30.90 -11.23
CA LYS A 5 14.52 -30.08 -10.09
C LYS A 5 14.50 -28.57 -10.38
N LEU A 6 14.62 -28.15 -11.64
CA LEU A 6 14.64 -26.71 -11.97
C LEU A 6 13.23 -26.08 -12.00
N LEU A 7 12.22 -26.82 -12.45
CA LEU A 7 10.82 -26.35 -12.36
C LEU A 7 10.21 -26.52 -10.97
N ALA A 8 10.72 -27.45 -10.15
CA ALA A 8 10.26 -27.61 -8.76
C ALA A 8 10.81 -26.52 -7.81
N LEU A 9 11.89 -25.81 -8.18
CA LEU A 9 12.43 -24.71 -7.39
C LEU A 9 11.73 -23.36 -7.63
N LEU A 10 10.98 -23.23 -8.73
CA LEU A 10 10.29 -21.97 -9.13
C LEU A 10 8.76 -22.03 -8.95
N ALA A 11 8.23 -23.17 -8.53
CA ALA A 11 6.79 -23.40 -8.32
C ALA A 11 6.41 -23.71 -6.87
N ALA A 12 7.33 -23.52 -5.91
CA ALA A 12 6.96 -23.43 -4.51
C ALA A 12 6.75 -21.94 -4.19
N PRO A 13 5.52 -21.48 -3.85
CA PRO A 13 5.45 -20.29 -3.03
C PRO A 13 6.18 -20.68 -1.74
N PHE A 14 7.42 -20.20 -1.58
CA PHE A 14 8.09 -20.21 -0.29
C PHE A 14 7.29 -19.28 0.63
N LEU A 15 6.11 -19.70 1.07
CA LEU A 15 5.51 -19.27 2.33
C LEU A 15 6.31 -19.93 3.47
N ALA A 16 7.63 -19.74 3.46
CA ALA A 16 8.43 -19.93 4.66
C ALA A 16 8.04 -18.77 5.58
N GLN A 17 7.06 -19.03 6.43
CA GLN A 17 6.58 -18.11 7.45
C GLN A 17 7.72 -17.86 8.44
N ALA A 18 8.51 -16.81 8.23
CA ALA A 18 9.34 -16.28 9.30
C ALA A 18 8.38 -15.77 10.39
N ALA A 19 8.57 -16.24 11.64
CA ALA A 19 7.92 -15.62 12.79
C ALA A 19 8.19 -14.11 12.76
N ILE A 20 7.19 -13.29 13.10
CA ILE A 20 7.34 -11.82 13.14
C ILE A 20 8.62 -11.47 13.90
N GLN A 21 9.59 -10.90 13.20
CA GLN A 21 10.74 -10.30 13.83
C GLN A 21 10.48 -8.79 13.87
N PRO A 22 10.21 -8.20 15.04
CA PRO A 22 10.22 -6.74 15.15
C PRO A 22 11.63 -6.27 14.74
N GLY A 23 11.68 -5.23 13.91
CA GLY A 23 12.93 -4.63 13.48
C GLY A 23 13.62 -3.86 14.61
N GLU A 24 14.62 -3.06 14.24
CA GLU A 24 15.27 -2.17 15.20
C GLU A 24 14.31 -1.09 15.72
N LEU A 25 14.36 -0.84 17.03
CA LEU A 25 13.66 0.29 17.64
C LEU A 25 14.47 1.57 17.45
N VAL A 26 13.95 2.49 16.64
CA VAL A 26 14.60 3.77 16.37
C VAL A 26 14.01 4.85 17.27
N THR A 27 14.85 5.54 18.03
CA THR A 27 14.41 6.74 18.77
C THR A 27 14.31 7.91 17.79
N ILE A 28 13.11 8.48 17.65
CA ILE A 28 12.88 9.63 16.76
C ILE A 28 12.82 10.94 17.53
N ILE A 29 12.38 10.91 18.80
CA ILE A 29 12.33 12.05 19.70
C ILE A 29 12.83 11.58 21.08
N SER A 30 13.74 12.33 21.70
CA SER A 30 14.33 12.02 23.02
C SER A 30 13.96 13.03 24.13
N ALA A 31 13.25 14.10 23.80
CA ALA A 31 12.91 15.19 24.72
C ALA A 31 11.41 15.55 24.70
N ALA A 32 10.54 14.53 24.61
CA ALA A 32 9.10 14.75 24.70
C ALA A 32 8.72 15.23 26.11
N GLY A 33 7.71 16.09 26.21
CA GLY A 33 7.14 16.49 27.50
C GLY A 33 6.33 15.35 28.13
N SER A 34 6.18 15.37 29.45
CA SER A 34 5.40 14.36 30.20
C SER A 34 3.92 14.32 29.82
N THR A 35 3.40 15.40 29.24
CA THR A 35 2.02 15.53 28.74
C THR A 35 1.89 15.16 27.25
N ASN A 36 2.97 14.74 26.56
CA ASN A 36 3.03 14.56 25.11
C ASN A 36 2.11 13.47 24.53
N GLN A 37 0.95 13.83 24.00
CA GLN A 37 -0.04 12.90 23.42
C GLN A 37 0.32 12.33 22.02
N ALA A 38 1.55 12.54 21.53
CA ALA A 38 1.99 11.99 20.25
C ALA A 38 1.86 10.46 20.22
N ALA A 39 1.65 9.92 19.01
CA ALA A 39 1.38 8.51 18.76
C ALA A 39 0.05 7.98 19.34
N TRP A 40 -0.82 8.80 19.94
CA TRP A 40 -2.17 8.36 20.32
C TRP A 40 -3.19 8.46 19.17
N TRP A 41 -3.10 9.54 18.38
CA TRP A 41 -4.11 9.87 17.36
C TRP A 41 -3.62 9.64 15.92
N ALA A 42 -2.34 9.91 15.64
CA ALA A 42 -1.55 9.48 14.46
C ALA A 42 -0.21 10.26 14.47
N PRO A 43 0.86 9.81 13.76
CA PRO A 43 1.84 10.74 13.20
C PRO A 43 1.14 11.70 12.21
N LEU A 44 1.72 12.87 11.93
CA LEU A 44 1.08 13.85 11.03
C LEU A 44 0.88 13.28 9.63
N ASP A 45 1.93 12.70 9.02
CA ASP A 45 1.85 12.08 7.69
C ASP A 45 3.15 11.35 7.29
N GLN A 46 3.08 10.54 6.22
CA GLN A 46 4.25 10.07 5.44
C GLN A 46 4.17 10.63 4.02
N TYR A 47 5.05 11.57 3.63
CA TYR A 47 5.02 12.20 2.30
C TYR A 47 6.43 12.40 1.73
N GLY A 48 6.60 12.08 0.44
CA GLY A 48 7.86 12.25 -0.29
C GLY A 48 9.04 11.45 0.28
N GLY A 49 8.78 10.31 0.93
CA GLY A 49 9.81 9.50 1.60
C GLY A 49 10.15 9.93 3.03
N TYR A 50 9.42 10.91 3.59
CA TYR A 50 9.65 11.41 4.93
C TYR A 50 8.46 11.19 5.86
N ASP A 51 8.76 10.76 7.09
CA ASP A 51 7.80 10.72 8.19
C ASP A 51 7.75 12.09 8.87
N ARG A 52 6.55 12.64 9.06
CA ARG A 52 6.29 13.92 9.76
C ARG A 52 5.55 13.68 11.07
N PHE A 53 5.95 14.40 12.13
CA PHE A 53 5.45 14.20 13.49
C PHE A 53 5.11 15.51 14.17
N ALA A 54 3.99 15.55 14.88
CA ALA A 54 3.72 16.56 15.90
C ALA A 54 4.01 15.98 17.28
N TYR A 55 4.70 16.71 18.15
CA TYR A 55 4.92 16.30 19.54
C TYR A 55 5.07 17.51 20.47
N LEU A 56 4.80 17.34 21.76
CA LEU A 56 5.12 18.34 22.77
C LEU A 56 6.55 18.14 23.25
N ARG A 57 7.37 19.20 23.19
CA ARG A 57 8.73 19.20 23.71
C ARG A 57 8.78 19.90 25.06
N LYS A 58 9.60 19.36 25.97
CA LYS A 58 9.97 20.09 27.20
C LYS A 58 10.99 21.19 26.85
N PRO A 59 10.73 22.47 27.16
CA PRO A 59 11.64 23.55 26.78
C PRO A 59 12.98 23.44 27.52
N PRO A 60 14.09 23.93 26.92
CA PRO A 60 15.37 24.08 27.62
C PRO A 60 15.16 24.92 28.90
N GLY A 61 15.62 24.42 30.06
CA GLY A 61 15.45 25.09 31.36
C GLY A 61 14.27 24.58 32.21
N GLY A 62 13.46 23.64 31.71
CA GLY A 62 12.55 22.85 32.55
C GLY A 62 11.24 23.52 32.98
N SER A 63 10.94 24.73 32.50
CA SER A 63 9.63 25.35 32.75
C SER A 63 8.50 24.53 32.10
N THR A 64 7.50 24.15 32.89
CA THR A 64 6.28 23.48 32.41
C THR A 64 5.25 24.47 31.87
N SER A 65 5.51 25.79 31.96
CA SER A 65 4.59 26.84 31.50
C SER A 65 4.48 26.91 29.96
N ASN A 66 5.51 26.46 29.23
CA ASN A 66 5.61 26.58 27.78
C ASN A 66 5.83 25.20 27.15
N ASN A 67 4.77 24.37 27.10
CA ASN A 67 4.82 23.18 26.25
C ASN A 67 4.84 23.63 24.79
N ASN A 68 5.96 23.44 24.09
CA ASN A 68 6.06 23.80 22.68
C ASN A 68 5.59 22.63 21.81
N VAL A 69 4.60 22.88 20.95
CA VAL A 69 4.23 21.97 19.85
C VAL A 69 5.34 22.05 18.81
N MET A 70 5.98 20.91 18.59
CA MET A 70 7.05 20.75 17.60
C MET A 70 6.52 19.98 16.41
N VAL A 71 6.96 20.37 15.21
CA VAL A 71 6.81 19.55 14.01
C VAL A 71 8.19 19.08 13.53
N ALA A 72 8.38 17.76 13.48
CA ALA A 72 9.64 17.13 13.06
C ALA A 72 9.46 16.32 11.78
N ARG A 73 10.53 16.25 10.97
CA ARG A 73 10.66 15.37 9.80
C ARG A 73 11.84 14.45 10.04
N ARG A 74 11.75 13.18 9.63
CA ARG A 74 12.90 12.26 9.74
C ARG A 74 14.02 12.66 8.75
N SER A 75 14.89 13.57 9.19
CA SER A 75 16.26 13.91 8.72
C SER A 75 16.69 15.32 9.16
N MET A 76 15.80 16.16 9.71
CA MET A 76 16.05 17.52 10.23
C MET A 76 14.91 17.94 11.18
N PHE A 77 15.16 18.78 12.19
CA PHE A 77 14.10 19.43 12.97
C PHE A 77 13.51 20.58 12.15
N PHE A 78 12.18 20.67 12.01
CA PHE A 78 11.58 21.61 11.07
C PHE A 78 10.86 22.80 11.69
N ALA A 79 10.28 22.75 12.88
CA ALA A 79 9.67 23.95 13.48
C ALA A 79 9.40 23.80 14.99
N GLU A 80 9.54 24.91 15.71
CA GLU A 80 9.13 25.11 17.11
C GLU A 80 7.97 26.09 17.17
N TYR A 81 6.89 25.73 17.87
CA TYR A 81 5.76 26.63 18.14
C TYR A 81 5.29 26.48 19.60
N ALA A 82 4.89 27.57 20.24
CA ALA A 82 4.37 27.56 21.60
C ALA A 82 2.84 27.40 21.57
N GLY A 83 2.32 26.20 21.90
CA GLY A 83 0.88 25.92 21.82
C GLY A 83 0.41 24.97 22.91
N HIS A 84 -0.66 25.35 23.62
CA HIS A 84 -1.27 24.51 24.64
C HIS A 84 -2.28 23.53 24.02
N ASN A 85 -2.14 22.23 24.32
CA ASN A 85 -3.13 21.19 23.98
C ASN A 85 -4.27 21.08 25.00
N THR A 86 -4.56 22.15 25.75
CA THR A 86 -5.79 22.23 26.54
C THR A 86 -6.96 22.54 25.63
N PRO A 87 -8.20 22.13 25.96
CA PRO A 87 -9.39 22.56 25.23
C PRO A 87 -9.35 24.07 25.02
N SER A 88 -9.18 24.46 23.77
CA SER A 88 -9.19 25.84 23.34
C SER A 88 -10.63 26.21 23.02
N ILE A 89 -11.02 27.42 23.40
CA ILE A 89 -12.35 27.96 23.13
C ILE A 89 -12.53 28.25 21.62
N ALA A 90 -11.45 28.16 20.83
CA ALA A 90 -11.39 28.41 19.39
C ALA A 90 -10.41 27.47 18.65
N TRP A 91 -10.42 27.48 17.32
CA TRP A 91 -9.43 26.79 16.50
C TRP A 91 -8.00 27.27 16.80
N ASN A 92 -7.08 26.31 16.87
CA ASN A 92 -5.63 26.55 16.87
C ASN A 92 -5.05 25.80 15.67
N TYR A 93 -5.14 26.39 14.47
CA TYR A 93 -4.74 25.79 13.21
C TYR A 93 -3.53 26.51 12.62
N PHE A 94 -2.46 25.76 12.39
CA PHE A 94 -1.20 26.26 11.87
C PHE A 94 -0.80 25.47 10.63
N ARG A 95 -0.42 26.16 9.55
CA ARG A 95 0.07 25.53 8.31
C ARG A 95 1.24 26.30 7.72
N SER A 96 2.04 25.62 6.89
CA SER A 96 3.13 26.27 6.14
C SER A 96 2.58 27.15 5.01
N SER A 97 3.19 28.31 4.78
CA SER A 97 2.83 29.22 3.69
C SER A 97 3.23 28.71 2.30
N ALA A 98 4.24 27.85 2.23
CA ALA A 98 4.74 27.20 1.02
C ALA A 98 5.11 25.73 1.26
N ALA A 99 5.24 24.97 0.18
CA ALA A 99 5.72 23.59 0.25
C ALA A 99 7.13 23.55 0.86
N TYR A 100 7.38 22.58 1.74
CA TYR A 100 8.66 22.35 2.41
C TYR A 100 9.17 23.48 3.32
N SER A 101 8.35 24.48 3.65
CA SER A 101 8.73 25.50 4.65
C SER A 101 9.05 24.87 6.01
N SER A 102 10.06 25.43 6.67
CA SER A 102 10.43 25.13 8.07
C SER A 102 9.73 26.07 9.06
N THR A 103 8.67 26.77 8.64
CA THR A 103 7.88 27.63 9.52
C THR A 103 6.39 27.36 9.31
N LEU A 104 5.65 27.43 10.41
CA LEU A 104 4.19 27.38 10.42
C LEU A 104 3.65 28.76 10.74
N VAL A 105 2.54 29.11 10.10
CA VAL A 105 1.84 30.38 10.30
C VAL A 105 0.46 30.05 10.86
N ASP A 106 -0.01 30.86 11.81
CA ASP A 106 -1.38 30.79 12.31
C ASP A 106 -2.35 31.07 11.15
N GLN A 107 -3.25 30.13 10.92
CA GLN A 107 -4.31 30.21 9.93
C GLN A 107 -5.66 29.83 10.57
N SER A 108 -5.78 29.99 11.89
CA SER A 108 -6.98 29.62 12.65
C SER A 108 -8.24 30.31 12.12
N SER A 109 -8.12 31.54 11.60
CA SER A 109 -9.22 32.29 10.98
C SER A 109 -9.76 31.66 9.68
N GLU A 110 -9.03 30.76 9.04
CA GLU A 110 -9.46 30.04 7.83
C GLU A 110 -10.35 28.82 8.14
N MET A 111 -10.43 28.41 9.40
CA MET A 111 -11.25 27.27 9.79
C MET A 111 -12.75 27.66 9.83
N PRO A 112 -13.68 26.78 9.47
CA PRO A 112 -15.11 27.06 9.60
C PRO A 112 -15.56 27.09 11.06
N ASP A 113 -16.76 27.58 11.35
CA ASP A 113 -17.40 27.49 12.67
C ASP A 113 -16.56 28.06 13.84
N GLN A 114 -16.03 29.28 13.67
CA GLN A 114 -15.12 29.94 14.63
C GLN A 114 -15.64 30.05 16.08
N THR A 115 -16.95 29.95 16.30
CA THR A 115 -17.59 30.02 17.62
C THR A 115 -17.80 28.65 18.27
N ALA A 116 -17.49 27.56 17.57
CA ALA A 116 -17.67 26.21 18.09
C ALA A 116 -16.41 25.71 18.82
N ILE A 117 -16.62 24.81 19.77
CA ILE A 117 -15.56 24.19 20.56
C ILE A 117 -15.24 22.82 19.95
N PHE A 118 -13.99 22.64 19.53
CA PHE A 118 -13.51 21.41 18.90
C PHE A 118 -12.49 20.69 19.78
N ILE A 119 -12.64 19.38 19.89
CA ILE A 119 -11.70 18.48 20.56
C ILE A 119 -11.41 17.29 19.67
N TYR A 120 -10.23 16.69 19.84
CA TYR A 120 -9.77 15.50 19.11
C TYR A 120 -9.76 15.65 17.57
N PRO A 121 -8.99 16.61 17.00
CA PRO A 121 -8.87 16.73 15.55
C PRO A 121 -8.26 15.46 14.96
N MET A 122 -8.91 14.91 13.94
CA MET A 122 -8.44 13.74 13.19
C MET A 122 -8.19 14.14 11.73
N VAL A 123 -7.02 13.79 11.22
CA VAL A 123 -6.54 14.20 9.88
C VAL A 123 -6.07 12.96 9.15
N LYS A 124 -6.63 12.68 7.98
CA LYS A 124 -6.28 11.56 7.09
C LYS A 124 -6.31 12.05 5.64
N ARG A 125 -5.41 11.54 4.79
CA ARG A 125 -5.40 11.83 3.34
C ARG A 125 -6.40 10.93 2.62
N GLY A 126 -7.11 11.50 1.64
CA GLY A 126 -7.88 10.72 0.68
C GLY A 126 -6.98 9.95 -0.31
N ASN A 127 -7.58 9.14 -1.17
CA ASN A 127 -6.85 8.30 -2.13
C ASN A 127 -5.95 9.08 -3.10
N ASN A 128 -6.27 10.35 -3.38
CA ASN A 128 -5.48 11.21 -4.25
C ASN A 128 -4.34 11.93 -3.50
N GLY A 129 -4.19 11.69 -2.20
CA GLY A 129 -3.21 12.37 -1.35
C GLY A 129 -3.67 13.73 -0.84
N ASP A 130 -4.84 14.20 -1.27
CA ASP A 130 -5.39 15.48 -0.87
C ASP A 130 -5.93 15.46 0.56
N LEU A 131 -5.70 16.58 1.26
CA LEU A 131 -6.27 16.87 2.57
C LEU A 131 -7.36 17.97 2.49
N TYR A 132 -7.30 18.81 1.46
CA TYR A 132 -8.19 19.93 1.20
C TYR A 132 -8.34 20.14 -0.31
N SER A 133 -9.38 20.84 -0.76
CA SER A 133 -9.48 21.26 -2.17
C SER A 133 -8.33 22.21 -2.50
N THR A 134 -7.39 21.74 -3.32
CA THR A 134 -6.13 22.45 -3.60
C THR A 134 -6.33 23.80 -4.29
N SER A 135 -7.49 24.05 -4.89
CA SER A 135 -7.84 25.29 -5.57
C SER A 135 -8.27 26.42 -4.63
N SER A 136 -8.99 26.13 -3.53
CA SER A 136 -9.47 27.17 -2.60
C SER A 136 -8.53 27.41 -1.42
N LYS A 137 -7.71 26.42 -1.02
CA LYS A 137 -6.90 26.45 0.21
C LYS A 137 -7.68 26.76 1.49
N GLN A 138 -9.00 26.57 1.49
CA GLN A 138 -9.89 26.85 2.61
C GLN A 138 -10.55 25.56 3.11
N TRP A 139 -10.77 25.48 4.42
CA TRP A 139 -11.55 24.41 5.03
C TRP A 139 -13.04 24.74 4.96
N THR A 140 -13.87 23.74 4.71
CA THR A 140 -15.32 23.88 4.72
C THR A 140 -15.94 22.78 5.55
N ARG A 141 -16.93 23.10 6.38
CA ARG A 141 -17.73 22.08 7.06
C ARG A 141 -18.54 21.32 6.01
N VAL A 142 -18.38 20.00 5.99
CA VAL A 142 -19.19 19.10 5.15
C VAL A 142 -20.52 18.78 5.84
N SER A 143 -20.49 18.27 7.07
CA SER A 143 -21.70 17.89 7.79
C SER A 143 -21.48 17.78 9.31
N ILE A 144 -22.58 17.71 10.06
CA ILE A 144 -22.61 17.18 11.42
C ILE A 144 -23.24 15.78 11.31
N TRP A 145 -22.41 14.74 11.34
CA TRP A 145 -22.90 13.38 11.04
C TRP A 145 -23.57 12.70 12.24
N ALA A 146 -23.19 13.03 13.47
CA ALA A 146 -23.72 12.39 14.67
C ALA A 146 -23.96 13.42 15.78
N TYR A 147 -25.13 13.36 16.40
CA TYR A 147 -25.49 14.23 17.52
C TYR A 147 -26.69 13.65 18.25
N ASN A 148 -26.62 13.61 19.58
CA ASN A 148 -27.79 13.46 20.42
C ASN A 148 -27.61 14.25 21.72
N LYS A 149 -28.67 14.92 22.17
CA LYS A 149 -28.62 15.76 23.38
C LYS A 149 -28.34 14.88 24.60
N GLY A 150 -27.33 15.25 25.39
CA GLY A 150 -26.92 14.49 26.57
C GLY A 150 -25.88 13.41 26.29
N TYR A 151 -25.41 13.30 25.05
CA TYR A 151 -24.37 12.36 24.64
C TYR A 151 -23.15 13.09 24.07
N SER A 152 -21.99 12.48 24.25
CA SER A 152 -20.73 12.88 23.60
C SER A 152 -20.39 11.86 22.53
N VAL A 153 -20.00 12.35 21.35
CA VAL A 153 -19.46 11.54 20.25
C VAL A 153 -17.94 11.50 20.41
N TYR A 154 -17.39 10.34 20.74
CA TYR A 154 -15.95 10.16 20.88
C TYR A 154 -15.37 9.60 19.58
N PRO A 155 -14.64 10.40 18.78
CA PRO A 155 -14.11 9.93 17.51
C PRO A 155 -12.99 8.92 17.74
N ASP A 156 -13.07 7.74 17.12
CA ASP A 156 -12.07 6.69 17.27
C ASP A 156 -11.10 6.64 16.09
N ASP A 157 -11.63 6.60 14.86
CA ASP A 157 -10.85 6.48 13.65
C ASP A 157 -11.62 6.88 12.39
N ILE A 158 -10.86 7.24 11.35
CA ILE A 158 -11.35 7.52 10.00
C ILE A 158 -10.47 6.76 9.02
N GLN A 159 -11.04 6.10 8.02
CA GLN A 159 -10.30 5.41 6.96
C GLN A 159 -10.87 5.74 5.59
N PHE A 160 -10.07 5.58 4.53
CA PHE A 160 -10.51 5.79 3.15
C PHE A 160 -10.39 4.50 2.35
N SER A 161 -11.39 4.24 1.51
CA SER A 161 -11.44 3.10 0.59
C SER A 161 -12.34 3.49 -0.59
N GLU A 162 -11.92 3.18 -1.82
CA GLU A 162 -12.74 3.43 -3.03
C GLU A 162 -13.23 4.89 -3.20
N GLY A 163 -12.50 5.87 -2.67
CA GLY A 163 -12.91 7.28 -2.67
C GLY A 163 -13.96 7.65 -1.62
N ASP A 164 -14.44 6.68 -0.85
CA ASP A 164 -15.37 6.86 0.25
C ASP A 164 -14.62 6.98 1.59
N MET A 165 -15.22 7.73 2.51
CA MET A 165 -14.72 7.91 3.88
C MET A 165 -15.48 6.99 4.83
N HIS A 166 -14.76 6.31 5.71
CA HIS A 166 -15.30 5.38 6.70
C HIS A 166 -15.04 5.95 8.08
N LEU A 167 -16.11 6.17 8.84
CA LEU A 167 -16.13 6.80 10.14
C LEU A 167 -16.39 5.76 11.23
N GLN A 168 -15.63 5.81 12.31
CA GLN A 168 -15.87 5.02 13.51
C GLN A 168 -15.82 5.90 14.77
N TRP A 169 -16.77 5.70 15.67
CA TRP A 169 -16.83 6.40 16.95
C TRP A 169 -17.53 5.56 18.03
N GLU A 170 -17.46 6.02 19.26
CA GLU A 170 -18.23 5.49 20.39
C GLU A 170 -19.03 6.62 21.06
N TRP A 171 -20.16 6.29 21.68
CA TRP A 171 -20.99 7.23 22.43
C TRP A 171 -20.60 7.23 23.90
N SER A 172 -20.69 8.38 24.56
CA SER A 172 -20.57 8.49 26.02
C SER A 172 -21.65 9.42 26.56
N LYS A 173 -21.91 9.37 27.87
CA LYS A 173 -22.73 10.38 28.53
C LYS A 173 -22.05 11.75 28.37
N TYR A 174 -22.82 12.82 28.22
CA TYR A 174 -22.31 14.19 28.27
C TYR A 174 -22.28 14.74 29.71
N PRO A 175 -21.19 15.42 30.14
CA PRO A 175 -19.89 15.50 29.46
C PRO A 175 -19.17 14.15 29.42
N ALA A 176 -18.33 13.94 28.39
CA ALA A 176 -17.67 12.67 28.11
C ALA A 176 -16.97 12.08 29.35
N SER A 177 -17.22 10.80 29.62
CA SER A 177 -16.51 10.07 30.68
C SER A 177 -15.27 9.34 30.15
N ALA A 178 -14.50 8.74 31.06
CA ALA A 178 -13.37 7.88 30.70
C ALA A 178 -13.79 6.62 29.92
N VAL A 179 -15.08 6.28 29.87
CA VAL A 179 -15.60 5.08 29.20
C VAL A 179 -16.65 5.43 28.15
N ARG A 180 -16.85 4.51 27.22
CA ARG A 180 -17.75 4.68 26.08
C ARG A 180 -18.56 3.42 25.82
N HIS A 181 -19.59 3.57 25.01
CA HIS A 181 -20.60 2.57 24.71
C HIS A 181 -20.97 2.66 23.22
N GLU A 182 -21.65 1.63 22.73
CA GLU A 182 -22.31 1.68 21.41
C GLU A 182 -21.38 2.09 20.27
N GLY A 183 -20.28 1.34 20.14
CA GLY A 183 -19.35 1.52 19.01
C GLY A 183 -20.12 1.52 17.69
N SER A 184 -19.94 2.57 16.92
CA SER A 184 -20.74 2.98 15.77
C SER A 184 -19.91 3.16 14.51
N TYR A 185 -20.51 2.97 13.34
CA TYR A 185 -19.84 3.06 12.05
C TYR A 185 -20.74 3.66 10.95
N LEU A 186 -20.16 4.52 10.11
CA LEU A 186 -20.78 5.02 8.87
C LEU A 186 -19.79 5.04 7.72
N ARG A 187 -20.32 4.90 6.50
CA ARG A 187 -19.61 5.20 5.24
C ARG A 187 -20.19 6.48 4.65
N TYR A 188 -19.34 7.43 4.30
CA TYR A 188 -19.68 8.65 3.56
C TYR A 188 -19.11 8.57 2.16
N ARG A 189 -19.95 8.84 1.16
CA ARG A 189 -19.56 8.93 -0.24
C ARG A 189 -19.59 10.39 -0.69
N PRO A 190 -18.42 11.05 -0.85
CA PRO A 190 -18.36 12.45 -1.25
C PRO A 190 -18.99 12.72 -2.63
N SER A 191 -18.87 11.79 -3.58
CA SER A 191 -19.35 11.99 -4.96
C SER A 191 -20.87 12.11 -5.08
N THR A 192 -21.61 11.58 -4.11
CA THR A 192 -23.08 11.66 -4.05
C THR A 192 -23.58 12.36 -2.80
N ASP A 193 -22.68 12.84 -1.94
CA ASP A 193 -22.97 13.41 -0.62
C ASP A 193 -23.91 12.55 0.23
N THR A 194 -23.68 11.22 0.24
CA THR A 194 -24.57 10.28 0.96
C THR A 194 -23.85 9.55 2.09
N TYR A 195 -24.55 9.40 3.21
CA TYR A 195 -24.13 8.57 4.35
C TYR A 195 -24.88 7.25 4.36
N ARG A 196 -24.16 6.15 4.59
CA ARG A 196 -24.71 4.79 4.63
C ARG A 196 -24.23 4.01 5.83
N THR A 197 -25.11 3.19 6.39
CA THR A 197 -24.77 2.20 7.41
C THR A 197 -23.94 1.06 6.80
N ILE A 198 -23.49 0.14 7.64
CA ILE A 198 -22.77 -1.04 7.19
C ILE A 198 -23.60 -1.96 6.28
N THR A 199 -24.94 -1.97 6.40
CA THR A 199 -25.84 -2.74 5.54
C THR A 199 -26.03 -2.09 4.17
N GLY A 200 -25.50 -0.88 3.98
CA GLY A 200 -25.62 -0.09 2.76
C GLY A 200 -26.86 0.81 2.72
N ALA A 201 -27.69 0.78 3.77
CA ALA A 201 -28.87 1.64 3.90
C ALA A 201 -28.45 3.11 4.05
N THR A 202 -29.14 4.01 3.35
CA THR A 202 -28.90 5.46 3.47
C THR A 202 -29.51 5.99 4.76
N VAL A 203 -28.83 6.93 5.43
CA VAL A 203 -29.29 7.53 6.69
C VAL A 203 -29.54 9.03 6.56
N SER A 204 -30.46 9.54 7.38
CA SER A 204 -30.62 10.98 7.59
C SER A 204 -29.69 11.44 8.72
N LEU A 205 -29.10 12.63 8.56
CA LEU A 205 -28.21 13.22 9.56
C LEU A 205 -28.92 14.28 10.42
N PRO A 206 -28.47 14.52 11.66
CA PRO A 206 -27.44 13.75 12.36
C PRO A 206 -27.98 12.38 12.82
N VAL A 207 -27.14 11.35 12.78
CA VAL A 207 -27.49 10.04 13.37
C VAL A 207 -27.40 10.09 14.89
N THR A 208 -28.16 9.20 15.52
CA THR A 208 -28.20 8.95 16.97
C THR A 208 -27.80 7.50 17.26
N GLU A 209 -27.57 7.18 18.53
CA GLU A 209 -27.34 5.81 18.99
C GLU A 209 -28.50 4.85 18.69
N SER A 210 -29.72 5.38 18.48
CA SER A 210 -30.90 4.62 18.09
C SER A 210 -31.05 4.40 16.58
N THR A 211 -30.14 4.95 15.76
CA THR A 211 -30.16 4.74 14.30
C THR A 211 -29.87 3.28 13.98
N ALA A 212 -30.75 2.65 13.20
CA ALA A 212 -30.62 1.24 12.83
C ALA A 212 -29.28 0.96 12.11
N ASP A 213 -28.76 -0.26 12.28
CA ASP A 213 -27.53 -0.77 11.64
C ASP A 213 -26.24 0.03 11.88
N LEU A 214 -26.27 0.98 12.80
CA LEU A 214 -25.11 1.81 13.13
C LEU A 214 -24.10 1.07 14.03
N ILE A 215 -24.60 0.23 14.92
CA ILE A 215 -23.87 -0.21 16.12
C ILE A 215 -23.10 -1.53 15.88
N PHE A 216 -21.77 -1.46 15.82
CA PHE A 216 -20.89 -2.63 15.79
C PHE A 216 -20.67 -3.25 17.18
N GLN A 217 -20.88 -2.51 18.27
CA GLN A 217 -20.78 -3.02 19.64
C GLN A 217 -21.96 -2.50 20.48
N PRO A 218 -23.06 -3.26 20.65
CA PRO A 218 -24.21 -2.81 21.42
C PRO A 218 -23.90 -2.74 22.91
N LEU A 219 -24.80 -2.08 23.66
CA LEU A 219 -24.83 -2.20 25.11
C LEU A 219 -24.96 -3.68 25.51
N THR A 220 -24.07 -4.12 26.39
CA THR A 220 -24.16 -5.43 27.03
C THR A 220 -24.97 -5.32 28.31
N SER A 221 -25.49 -6.45 28.82
CA SER A 221 -26.20 -6.48 30.10
C SER A 221 -25.39 -5.79 31.21
N GLY A 222 -26.04 -4.91 31.97
CA GLY A 222 -25.42 -4.11 33.03
C GLY A 222 -24.66 -2.86 32.57
N ALA A 223 -24.45 -2.66 31.27
CA ALA A 223 -23.86 -1.42 30.74
C ALA A 223 -24.87 -0.28 30.85
N ARG A 224 -24.40 0.90 31.27
CA ARG A 224 -25.23 2.09 31.44
C ARG A 224 -24.43 3.33 31.11
N TYR A 225 -25.10 4.30 30.47
CA TYR A 225 -24.61 5.66 30.31
C TYR A 225 -24.60 6.37 31.67
N GLY A 226 -23.60 6.09 32.51
CA GLY A 226 -23.53 6.61 33.87
C GLY A 226 -22.14 6.49 34.48
N GLY A 227 -21.91 7.26 35.54
CA GLY A 227 -20.60 7.36 36.20
C GLY A 227 -20.14 8.82 36.34
N ASN A 228 -19.22 9.06 37.24
CA ASN A 228 -18.44 10.30 37.29
C ASN A 228 -17.50 10.30 36.08
N ILE A 229 -17.22 11.47 35.49
CA ILE A 229 -16.27 11.60 34.37
C ILE A 229 -14.90 10.97 34.67
N ASN A 230 -14.52 10.90 35.94
CA ASN A 230 -13.26 10.34 36.44
C ASN A 230 -13.32 8.84 36.75
N THR A 231 -14.49 8.19 36.67
CA THR A 231 -14.61 6.75 36.90
C THR A 231 -14.69 6.01 35.58
N SER A 232 -14.24 4.76 35.58
CA SER A 232 -14.36 3.85 34.45
C SER A 232 -15.26 2.67 34.81
N PRO A 233 -16.58 2.86 35.00
CA PRO A 233 -17.47 1.73 35.27
C PRO A 233 -17.51 0.78 34.06
N GLY A 234 -17.63 -0.51 34.33
CA GLY A 234 -17.88 -1.53 33.30
C GLY A 234 -19.28 -2.15 33.49
N PRO A 235 -19.84 -2.82 32.47
CA PRO A 235 -19.24 -3.07 31.16
C PRO A 235 -19.14 -1.83 30.27
N ALA A 236 -18.00 -1.64 29.61
CA ALA A 236 -17.77 -0.50 28.72
C ALA A 236 -16.56 -0.68 27.81
N SER A 237 -16.49 0.18 26.79
CA SER A 237 -15.32 0.36 25.92
C SER A 237 -14.40 1.47 26.41
N GLN A 238 -13.13 1.39 26.00
CA GLN A 238 -12.17 2.49 26.12
C GLN A 238 -11.17 2.39 24.97
N SER A 239 -11.50 3.07 23.86
CA SER A 239 -10.75 3.17 22.60
C SER A 239 -11.05 2.06 21.59
N ALA A 240 -11.18 2.46 20.33
CA ALA A 240 -11.20 1.58 19.18
C ALA A 240 -10.37 2.13 18.01
N LYS A 241 -10.06 1.27 17.04
CA LYS A 241 -9.36 1.60 15.79
C LYS A 241 -9.93 0.81 14.62
N LEU A 242 -9.83 1.37 13.42
CA LEU A 242 -10.46 0.86 12.22
C LEU A 242 -9.41 0.42 11.20
N ALA A 243 -9.54 -0.78 10.67
CA ALA A 243 -8.85 -1.21 9.45
C ALA A 243 -9.87 -1.62 8.39
N LEU A 244 -9.60 -1.23 7.15
CA LEU A 244 -10.34 -1.64 5.96
C LEU A 244 -9.47 -2.58 5.13
N TYR A 245 -10.09 -3.54 4.46
CA TYR A 245 -9.40 -4.44 3.54
C TYR A 245 -10.35 -4.99 2.47
N GLU A 246 -9.77 -5.47 1.38
CA GLU A 246 -10.48 -6.21 0.34
C GLU A 246 -10.03 -7.66 0.35
N VAL A 247 -10.98 -8.58 0.20
CA VAL A 247 -10.68 -10.00 -0.10
C VAL A 247 -10.78 -10.24 -1.60
N SER A 248 -11.80 -9.67 -2.24
CA SER A 248 -11.92 -9.52 -3.69
C SER A 248 -12.12 -8.04 -4.06
N VAL A 249 -11.75 -7.68 -5.29
CA VAL A 249 -11.88 -6.29 -5.79
C VAL A 249 -13.34 -5.83 -5.65
N GLY A 250 -13.54 -4.66 -5.03
CA GLY A 250 -14.87 -4.09 -4.82
C GLY A 250 -15.60 -4.56 -3.55
N THR A 251 -14.98 -5.44 -2.74
CA THR A 251 -15.55 -5.87 -1.45
C THR A 251 -14.87 -5.15 -0.30
N VAL A 252 -15.56 -4.17 0.30
CA VAL A 252 -15.04 -3.46 1.46
C VAL A 252 -15.35 -4.23 2.73
N HIS A 253 -14.32 -4.86 3.31
CA HIS A 253 -14.39 -5.46 4.63
C HIS A 253 -13.94 -4.45 5.70
N VAL A 254 -14.66 -4.47 6.82
CA VAL A 254 -14.44 -3.58 7.94
C VAL A 254 -13.98 -4.40 9.14
N SER A 255 -12.91 -3.97 9.78
CA SER A 255 -12.39 -4.59 11.00
C SER A 255 -12.14 -3.52 12.08
N SER A 256 -12.94 -3.58 13.14
CA SER A 256 -12.82 -2.72 14.31
C SER A 256 -12.12 -3.47 15.44
N GLY A 257 -10.89 -3.06 15.76
CA GLY A 257 -10.23 -3.46 17.01
C GLY A 257 -10.67 -2.54 18.13
N ARG A 258 -11.00 -3.10 19.30
CA ARG A 258 -11.45 -2.31 20.44
C ARG A 258 -10.99 -2.87 21.77
N ARG A 259 -10.91 -2.00 22.76
CA ARG A 259 -10.67 -2.40 24.15
C ARG A 259 -11.96 -2.32 24.95
N PHE A 260 -12.28 -3.39 25.66
CA PHE A 260 -13.56 -3.57 26.35
C PHE A 260 -13.36 -4.32 27.67
N LYS A 261 -14.17 -4.02 28.68
CA LYS A 261 -14.26 -4.81 29.91
C LYS A 261 -15.70 -5.17 30.24
N ASN A 262 -15.90 -6.33 30.87
CA ASN A 262 -17.24 -6.84 31.19
C ASN A 262 -17.83 -6.31 32.50
N THR A 263 -16.98 -5.89 33.43
CA THR A 263 -17.40 -5.44 34.77
C THR A 263 -16.53 -4.28 35.20
N THR A 264 -16.94 -3.56 36.25
CA THR A 264 -16.15 -2.43 36.80
C THR A 264 -14.75 -2.86 37.22
N ASP A 265 -14.63 -3.98 37.92
CA ASP A 265 -13.35 -4.50 38.44
C ASP A 265 -12.67 -5.51 37.50
N GLY A 266 -13.26 -5.76 36.34
CA GLY A 266 -12.76 -6.71 35.35
C GLY A 266 -11.56 -6.18 34.57
N ALA A 267 -10.69 -7.10 34.14
CA ALA A 267 -9.57 -6.79 33.27
C ALA A 267 -10.05 -6.25 31.90
N TRP A 268 -9.29 -5.30 31.37
CA TRP A 268 -9.50 -4.81 30.02
C TRP A 268 -8.98 -5.80 28.98
N GLN A 269 -9.88 -6.19 28.08
CA GLN A 269 -9.67 -7.14 27.01
C GLN A 269 -9.45 -6.43 25.68
N VAL A 270 -8.83 -7.11 24.72
CA VAL A 270 -8.84 -6.70 23.32
C VAL A 270 -9.87 -7.55 22.58
N ARG A 271 -10.75 -6.88 21.83
CA ARG A 271 -11.82 -7.49 21.06
C ARG A 271 -11.79 -6.99 19.63
N ARG A 272 -12.43 -7.74 18.74
CA ARG A 272 -12.59 -7.37 17.33
C ARG A 272 -14.04 -7.51 16.89
N ALA A 273 -14.49 -6.59 16.04
CA ALA A 273 -15.74 -6.69 15.30
C ALA A 273 -15.41 -6.63 13.80
N THR A 274 -16.06 -7.46 13.01
CA THR A 274 -15.84 -7.54 11.56
C THR A 274 -17.15 -7.52 10.81
N SER A 275 -17.13 -6.93 9.62
CA SER A 275 -18.26 -6.86 8.72
C SER A 275 -17.82 -6.78 7.26
N ILE A 276 -18.76 -6.99 6.35
CA ILE A 276 -18.65 -6.71 4.93
C ILE A 276 -19.70 -5.64 4.62
N PHE A 277 -19.31 -4.57 3.94
CA PHE A 277 -20.26 -3.55 3.53
C PHE A 277 -21.36 -4.16 2.62
N GLY A 278 -22.62 -3.88 2.93
CA GLY A 278 -23.78 -4.48 2.27
C GLY A 278 -24.28 -5.79 2.89
N ALA A 279 -23.67 -6.28 3.97
CA ALA A 279 -24.11 -7.51 4.64
C ALA A 279 -25.44 -7.33 5.39
N THR A 280 -26.27 -8.38 5.41
CA THR A 280 -27.58 -8.39 6.11
C THR A 280 -27.47 -8.71 7.60
N SER A 281 -26.49 -9.53 8.00
CA SER A 281 -26.12 -9.78 9.41
C SER A 281 -24.74 -9.18 9.64
N PRO A 282 -24.66 -7.87 9.92
CA PRO A 282 -23.46 -7.13 9.56
C PRO A 282 -22.27 -7.44 10.47
N TRP A 283 -22.44 -7.70 11.76
CA TRP A 283 -21.29 -7.72 12.68
C TRP A 283 -21.01 -9.06 13.34
N THR A 284 -19.83 -9.61 13.07
CA THR A 284 -19.24 -10.72 13.82
C THR A 284 -18.28 -10.19 14.88
N ARG A 285 -18.39 -10.67 16.13
CA ARG A 285 -17.61 -10.17 17.28
C ARG A 285 -16.79 -11.30 17.91
N GLU A 286 -15.53 -11.03 18.21
CA GLU A 286 -14.62 -11.98 18.87
C GLU A 286 -13.81 -11.32 20.00
N ILE A 287 -13.43 -12.10 21.01
CA ILE A 287 -12.44 -11.72 22.02
C ILE A 287 -11.10 -12.27 21.54
N ILE A 288 -10.13 -11.40 21.31
CA ILE A 288 -8.82 -11.78 20.75
C ILE A 288 -7.72 -11.79 21.81
N TYR A 289 -7.96 -11.15 22.95
CA TYR A 289 -7.10 -11.25 24.13
C TYR A 289 -7.87 -10.93 25.41
N ALA A 290 -7.73 -11.80 26.43
CA ALA A 290 -8.41 -11.67 27.72
C ALA A 290 -7.51 -12.00 28.93
N GLY A 291 -6.20 -11.78 28.79
CA GLY A 291 -5.23 -12.00 29.88
C GLY A 291 -5.15 -10.81 30.84
N VAL A 292 -3.91 -10.41 31.16
CA VAL A 292 -3.60 -9.26 32.01
C VAL A 292 -4.20 -7.98 31.41
N GLY A 293 -4.67 -7.07 32.26
CA GLY A 293 -5.27 -5.80 31.85
C GLY A 293 -4.39 -5.00 30.87
N THR A 294 -5.01 -4.57 29.78
CA THR A 294 -4.38 -3.70 28.77
C THR A 294 -4.49 -2.23 29.15
N THR A 295 -3.74 -1.35 28.50
CA THR A 295 -3.95 0.11 28.58
C THR A 295 -4.87 0.57 27.45
N ALA A 296 -5.34 1.82 27.49
CA ALA A 296 -6.26 2.39 26.51
C ALA A 296 -5.66 2.60 25.10
N SER A 297 -4.40 2.23 24.86
CA SER A 297 -3.76 2.37 23.55
C SER A 297 -3.89 1.11 22.69
N LEU A 298 -4.30 1.30 21.44
CA LEU A 298 -4.61 0.25 20.48
C LEU A 298 -4.24 0.71 19.06
N GLY A 299 -3.84 -0.23 18.20
CA GLY A 299 -3.63 -0.03 16.76
C GLY A 299 -4.07 -1.27 15.98
N ILE A 300 -4.44 -1.11 14.72
CA ILE A 300 -4.90 -2.21 13.87
C ILE A 300 -4.46 -1.98 12.42
N THR A 301 -3.99 -3.04 11.76
CA THR A 301 -3.60 -3.06 10.35
C THR A 301 -4.10 -4.34 9.69
N HIS A 302 -4.38 -4.29 8.39
CA HIS A 302 -4.91 -5.43 7.64
C HIS A 302 -4.49 -5.36 6.17
N ASP A 303 -3.81 -6.41 5.66
CA ASP A 303 -3.31 -6.45 4.27
C ASP A 303 -4.21 -7.24 3.29
N GLY A 304 -5.32 -7.75 3.80
CA GLY A 304 -6.30 -8.59 3.07
C GLY A 304 -6.16 -10.08 3.42
N THR A 305 -4.97 -10.50 3.86
CA THR A 305 -4.72 -11.87 4.34
C THR A 305 -4.36 -11.89 5.82
N THR A 306 -3.54 -10.93 6.26
CA THR A 306 -2.99 -10.83 7.59
C THR A 306 -3.56 -9.61 8.28
N ILE A 307 -4.05 -9.83 9.50
CA ILE A 307 -4.44 -8.79 10.43
C ILE A 307 -3.45 -8.72 11.58
N ARG A 308 -3.11 -7.50 11.99
CA ARG A 308 -2.36 -7.25 13.23
C ARG A 308 -3.12 -6.28 14.12
N VAL A 309 -3.23 -6.61 15.40
CA VAL A 309 -3.78 -5.75 16.44
C VAL A 309 -2.70 -5.50 17.48
N TYR A 310 -2.30 -4.24 17.60
CA TYR A 310 -1.29 -3.77 18.52
C TYR A 310 -1.93 -3.25 19.79
N TYR A 311 -1.38 -3.62 20.93
CA TYR A 311 -1.90 -3.19 22.23
C TYR A 311 -0.78 -3.13 23.27
N LEU A 312 -1.04 -2.41 24.36
CA LEU A 312 -0.11 -2.28 25.48
C LEU A 312 -0.69 -2.95 26.72
N ARG A 313 0.19 -3.49 27.57
CA ARG A 313 -0.17 -3.95 28.91
C ARG A 313 0.30 -2.94 29.96
N GLN A 314 -0.42 -2.91 31.08
CA GLN A 314 -0.02 -2.07 32.21
C GLN A 314 1.36 -2.53 32.71
N GLY A 315 2.31 -1.59 32.87
CA GLY A 315 3.62 -1.91 33.42
C GLY A 315 4.67 -2.44 32.44
N ASP A 316 4.68 -1.97 31.19
CA ASP A 316 5.90 -1.87 30.34
C ASP A 316 6.12 -2.92 29.22
N SER A 317 5.07 -3.25 28.46
CA SER A 317 5.26 -3.98 27.19
C SER A 317 4.19 -3.69 26.14
N SER A 318 4.68 -3.58 24.90
CA SER A 318 3.86 -3.54 23.69
C SER A 318 3.80 -4.92 23.03
N TYR A 319 2.62 -5.28 22.55
CA TYR A 319 2.32 -6.58 21.97
C TYR A 319 1.64 -6.44 20.61
N VAL A 320 1.74 -7.51 19.82
CA VAL A 320 0.98 -7.69 18.59
C VAL A 320 0.22 -9.02 18.64
N LEU A 321 -1.07 -8.96 18.37
CA LEU A 321 -1.89 -10.11 18.01
C LEU A 321 -1.92 -10.19 16.49
N GLU A 322 -1.40 -11.26 15.91
CA GLU A 322 -1.45 -11.50 14.47
C GLU A 322 -2.32 -12.70 14.14
N LYS A 323 -3.09 -12.59 13.06
CA LYS A 323 -3.79 -13.71 12.43
C LYS A 323 -3.61 -13.62 10.92
N THR A 324 -3.22 -14.72 10.29
CA THR A 324 -3.04 -14.81 8.83
C THR A 324 -3.96 -15.89 8.29
N GLY A 325 -4.84 -15.52 7.36
CA GLY A 325 -5.87 -16.40 6.81
C GLY A 325 -6.73 -17.03 7.92
N ASN A 326 -6.83 -18.35 7.89
CA ASN A 326 -7.64 -19.13 8.83
C ASN A 326 -6.88 -19.59 10.08
N MET A 327 -5.62 -19.19 10.26
CA MET A 327 -4.83 -19.57 11.43
C MET A 327 -5.38 -18.93 12.71
N GLY A 328 -5.02 -19.51 13.86
CA GLY A 328 -5.30 -18.92 15.16
C GLY A 328 -4.54 -17.62 15.41
N TRP A 329 -4.96 -16.86 16.42
CA TRP A 329 -4.26 -15.65 16.85
C TRP A 329 -2.93 -16.00 17.54
N THR A 330 -1.85 -15.38 17.08
CA THR A 330 -0.52 -15.45 17.74
C THR A 330 -0.28 -14.15 18.50
N ASN A 331 0.14 -14.25 19.76
CA ASN A 331 0.37 -13.10 20.63
C ASN A 331 1.86 -12.94 20.95
N THR A 332 2.49 -11.93 20.35
CA THR A 332 3.95 -11.74 20.39
C THR A 332 4.30 -10.45 21.11
N VAL A 333 5.27 -10.51 22.02
CA VAL A 333 5.86 -9.31 22.63
C VAL A 333 6.75 -8.60 21.61
N LEU A 334 6.64 -7.27 21.51
CA LEU A 334 7.54 -6.46 20.71
C LEU A 334 8.80 -6.17 21.54
N ALA A 335 9.68 -7.17 21.62
CA ALA A 335 10.86 -7.17 22.49
C ALA A 335 11.72 -5.88 22.39
N PRO A 336 11.95 -5.26 21.20
CA PRO A 336 12.73 -4.03 21.12
C PRO A 336 12.16 -2.85 21.91
N ALA A 337 10.85 -2.82 22.14
CA ALA A 337 10.15 -1.77 22.89
C ALA A 337 9.90 -2.11 24.37
N HIS A 338 10.32 -3.30 24.82
CA HIS A 338 10.23 -3.70 26.22
C HIS A 338 11.09 -2.79 27.10
N GLY A 339 10.59 -2.40 28.28
CA GLY A 339 11.35 -1.56 29.21
C GLY A 339 11.40 -0.07 28.84
N LYS A 340 10.61 0.37 27.84
CA LYS A 340 10.60 1.76 27.34
C LYS A 340 9.44 2.59 27.88
N ARG A 341 8.60 2.02 28.75
CA ARG A 341 7.37 2.61 29.30
C ARG A 341 6.48 3.20 28.22
N VAL A 342 6.29 2.44 27.14
CA VAL A 342 5.38 2.86 26.07
C VAL A 342 3.95 2.91 26.64
N GLU A 343 3.29 4.04 26.48
CA GLU A 343 1.91 4.28 26.92
C GLU A 343 0.97 4.58 25.75
N ARG A 344 1.53 4.93 24.59
CA ARG A 344 0.80 5.37 23.39
C ARG A 344 1.36 4.66 22.18
N LEU A 345 0.50 4.20 21.27
CA LEU A 345 0.90 3.62 20.00
C LEU A 345 -0.06 3.99 18.87
N HIS A 346 0.52 4.11 17.69
CA HIS A 346 -0.20 4.19 16.43
C HIS A 346 0.48 3.27 15.41
N ALA A 347 -0.33 2.55 14.64
CA ALA A 347 0.15 1.62 13.62
C ALA A 347 -0.27 2.10 12.23
N VAL A 348 0.66 2.07 11.28
CA VAL A 348 0.40 2.36 9.87
C VAL A 348 1.00 1.24 9.04
N MET A 349 0.18 0.60 8.21
CA MET A 349 0.67 -0.36 7.24
C MET A 349 1.23 0.38 6.01
N GLN A 350 2.46 0.05 5.65
CA GLN A 350 3.05 0.48 4.40
C GLN A 350 2.54 -0.37 3.24
N ALA A 351 2.69 0.15 2.04
CA ALA A 351 2.18 -0.49 0.84
C ALA A 351 2.88 -1.82 0.50
N ASP A 352 3.98 -2.17 1.16
CA ASP A 352 4.65 -3.48 1.06
C ASP A 352 4.20 -4.48 2.16
N GLY A 353 3.22 -4.11 2.99
CA GLY A 353 2.69 -4.91 4.09
C GLY A 353 3.51 -4.87 5.37
N VAL A 354 4.57 -4.05 5.42
CA VAL A 354 5.32 -3.76 6.66
C VAL A 354 4.52 -2.77 7.49
N ASP A 355 4.31 -3.06 8.78
CA ASP A 355 3.70 -2.11 9.68
C ASP A 355 4.76 -1.23 10.34
N ILE A 356 4.53 0.08 10.30
CA ILE A 356 5.30 1.06 11.06
C ILE A 356 4.51 1.45 12.30
N LEU A 357 5.09 1.15 13.45
CA LEU A 357 4.60 1.58 14.74
C LEU A 357 5.31 2.84 15.17
N TYR A 358 4.52 3.78 15.67
CA TYR A 358 4.99 4.92 16.42
C TYR A 358 4.61 4.70 17.88
N LEU A 359 5.61 4.72 18.77
CA LEU A 359 5.46 4.34 20.17
C LEU A 359 5.83 5.54 21.04
N GLY A 360 4.85 6.11 21.74
CA GLY A 360 5.02 7.22 22.65
C GLY A 360 5.27 6.76 24.08
N SER A 361 6.36 7.23 24.67
CA SER A 361 6.69 7.08 26.09
C SER A 361 6.74 8.48 26.71
N PRO A 362 5.62 8.99 27.28
CA PRO A 362 5.58 10.35 27.82
C PRO A 362 6.55 10.55 28.99
N THR A 363 6.84 9.50 29.74
CA THR A 363 7.87 9.50 30.79
C THR A 363 8.80 8.30 30.58
N ASN A 364 10.05 8.57 30.17
CA ASN A 364 11.04 7.52 30.11
C ASN A 364 11.38 7.01 31.51
N VAL A 365 11.92 5.80 31.59
CA VAL A 365 12.44 5.23 32.83
C VAL A 365 13.48 6.18 33.44
N ASN A 366 13.29 6.55 34.71
CA ASN A 366 14.20 7.40 35.48
C ASN A 366 14.54 8.76 34.83
N SER A 367 13.62 9.34 34.04
CA SER A 367 13.85 10.60 33.34
C SER A 367 12.68 11.58 33.51
N SER A 368 13.00 12.88 33.47
CA SER A 368 12.01 13.97 33.46
C SER A 368 11.53 14.35 32.05
N THR A 369 11.96 13.58 31.03
CA THR A 369 11.61 13.71 29.62
C THR A 369 11.16 12.37 29.05
N GLY A 370 10.23 12.41 28.09
CA GLY A 370 9.74 11.27 27.34
C GLY A 370 10.43 11.09 25.97
N SER A 371 10.06 10.00 25.30
CA SER A 371 10.53 9.67 23.95
C SER A 371 9.38 9.30 23.03
N VAL A 372 9.64 9.41 21.72
CA VAL A 372 8.84 8.73 20.70
C VAL A 372 9.79 7.83 19.92
N TYR A 373 9.34 6.60 19.68
CA TYR A 373 10.09 5.59 18.95
C TYR A 373 9.35 5.20 17.67
N ARG A 374 10.11 4.67 16.72
CA ARG A 374 9.62 4.06 15.48
C ARG A 374 10.07 2.61 15.45
N LEU A 375 9.16 1.69 15.19
CA LEU A 375 9.44 0.26 15.08
C LEU A 375 8.78 -0.29 13.82
N ALA A 376 9.55 -1.00 12.99
CA ALA A 376 8.98 -1.78 11.89
C ALA A 376 8.58 -3.17 12.41
N VAL A 377 7.39 -3.64 12.05
CA VAL A 377 6.87 -4.94 12.45
C VAL A 377 6.30 -5.66 11.23
N GLY A 378 6.76 -6.89 11.03
CA GLY A 378 6.32 -7.70 9.89
C GLY A 378 6.89 -7.22 8.56
N GLY A 379 6.22 -7.62 7.48
CA GLY A 379 6.67 -7.48 6.10
C GLY A 379 6.66 -8.84 5.41
N ARG A 380 6.01 -8.93 4.24
CA ARG A 380 6.16 -10.11 3.39
C ARG A 380 7.51 -9.98 2.69
N ALA A 381 8.41 -10.92 2.91
CA ALA A 381 9.43 -11.20 1.90
C ALA A 381 8.70 -11.85 0.71
N MET A 382 8.12 -11.06 -0.21
CA MET A 382 7.86 -11.50 -1.58
C MET A 382 7.27 -10.37 -2.46
N LEU A 383 7.92 -10.20 -3.61
CA LEU A 383 7.57 -9.54 -4.88
C LEU A 383 6.11 -9.05 -5.14
N LEU A 384 5.11 -9.73 -4.59
CA LEU A 384 3.67 -9.59 -4.86
C LEU A 384 3.03 -8.26 -4.43
N VAL A 385 3.33 -7.76 -3.22
CA VAL A 385 2.67 -6.54 -2.69
C VAL A 385 3.31 -5.26 -3.27
N LYS A 386 4.62 -5.31 -3.51
CA LYS A 386 5.36 -4.23 -4.19
C LYS A 386 4.77 -3.96 -5.57
N GLY A 387 4.36 -4.97 -6.34
CA GLY A 387 3.75 -4.80 -7.67
C GLY A 387 2.45 -3.98 -7.65
N ARG A 388 1.50 -4.29 -6.76
CA ARG A 388 0.19 -3.58 -6.66
C ARG A 388 0.35 -2.16 -6.13
N ALA A 389 1.19 -1.97 -5.11
CA ALA A 389 1.52 -0.66 -4.55
C ALA A 389 2.28 0.25 -5.53
N GLN A 390 3.23 -0.34 -6.28
CA GLN A 390 3.94 0.36 -7.35
C GLN A 390 2.97 0.71 -8.49
N PHE A 391 2.00 -0.14 -8.84
CA PHE A 391 0.98 0.14 -9.85
C PHE A 391 0.04 1.29 -9.48
N GLN A 392 -0.48 1.33 -8.25
CA GLN A 392 -1.32 2.44 -7.77
C GLN A 392 -0.52 3.76 -7.68
N ARG A 393 0.74 3.69 -7.25
CA ARG A 393 1.64 4.86 -7.26
C ARG A 393 1.98 5.29 -8.69
N LEU A 394 2.18 4.36 -9.61
CA LEU A 394 2.48 4.59 -11.02
C LEU A 394 1.33 5.30 -11.74
N LEU A 395 0.07 4.91 -11.49
CA LEU A 395 -1.11 5.56 -12.07
C LEU A 395 -1.23 7.03 -11.66
N VAL A 396 -0.91 7.34 -10.41
CA VAL A 396 -0.90 8.72 -9.88
C VAL A 396 0.34 9.50 -10.36
N LEU A 397 1.49 8.83 -10.51
CA LEU A 397 2.73 9.47 -10.96
C LEU A 397 2.71 9.80 -12.45
N VAL A 398 2.25 8.91 -13.32
CA VAL A 398 2.26 9.11 -14.80
C VAL A 398 1.49 10.37 -15.20
N GLN A 399 0.49 10.79 -14.42
CA GLN A 399 -0.29 11.99 -14.65
C GLN A 399 0.42 13.30 -14.24
N SER A 400 1.60 13.26 -13.59
CA SER A 400 2.21 14.44 -12.93
C SER A 400 3.69 14.72 -13.24
N LEU A 401 4.37 13.95 -14.09
CA LEU A 401 5.85 13.98 -14.14
C LEU A 401 6.48 14.90 -15.20
N LYS A 402 7.45 15.71 -14.75
CA LYS A 402 8.46 16.42 -15.56
C LYS A 402 9.91 15.93 -15.31
N ASP A 403 10.13 14.99 -14.37
CA ASP A 403 11.48 14.54 -13.92
C ASP A 403 11.88 13.16 -14.46
N ARG A 404 13.08 13.06 -15.05
CA ARG A 404 13.61 11.87 -15.76
C ARG A 404 13.90 10.66 -14.86
N ALA A 405 14.35 10.87 -13.62
CA ALA A 405 14.66 9.76 -12.72
C ALA A 405 13.39 8.99 -12.29
N MET A 406 12.30 9.73 -12.07
CA MET A 406 11.01 9.17 -11.67
C MET A 406 10.32 8.43 -12.82
N ILE A 407 10.54 8.87 -14.07
CA ILE A 407 10.08 8.18 -15.29
C ILE A 407 10.75 6.81 -15.42
N LEU A 408 12.05 6.71 -15.17
CA LEU A 408 12.78 5.46 -15.30
C LEU A 408 12.29 4.40 -14.30
N ILE A 409 12.12 4.80 -13.03
CA ILE A 409 11.57 3.93 -11.97
C ILE A 409 10.16 3.48 -12.34
N SER A 410 9.34 4.39 -12.86
CA SER A 410 7.97 4.10 -13.29
C SER A 410 7.92 3.03 -14.39
N VAL A 411 8.78 3.15 -15.39
CA VAL A 411 8.89 2.20 -16.49
C VAL A 411 9.42 0.83 -16.03
N GLN A 412 10.41 0.81 -15.14
CA GLN A 412 10.92 -0.41 -14.52
C GLN A 412 9.84 -1.14 -13.71
N SER A 413 9.08 -0.39 -12.90
CA SER A 413 7.97 -0.95 -12.11
C SER A 413 6.88 -1.58 -12.99
N LEU A 414 6.56 -0.96 -14.14
CA LEU A 414 5.60 -1.54 -15.09
C LEU A 414 6.12 -2.85 -15.71
N LEU A 415 7.41 -2.92 -16.03
CA LEU A 415 8.02 -4.17 -16.53
C LEU A 415 7.91 -5.31 -15.50
N PHE A 416 8.16 -5.02 -14.21
CA PHE A 416 7.96 -6.00 -13.14
C PHE A 416 6.50 -6.42 -12.99
N LEU A 417 5.56 -5.51 -13.21
CA LEU A 417 4.13 -5.83 -13.17
C LEU A 417 3.71 -6.71 -14.36
N ILE A 418 4.22 -6.45 -15.56
CA ILE A 418 4.01 -7.31 -16.73
C ILE A 418 4.55 -8.72 -16.44
N GLN A 419 5.77 -8.84 -15.91
CA GLN A 419 6.35 -10.12 -15.49
C GLN A 419 5.46 -10.82 -14.46
N PHE A 420 5.00 -10.08 -13.46
CA PHE A 420 4.08 -10.61 -12.45
C PHE A 420 2.78 -11.13 -13.07
N ALA A 421 2.17 -10.37 -13.97
CA ALA A 421 0.95 -10.76 -14.66
C ALA A 421 1.17 -12.01 -15.53
N THR A 422 2.30 -12.12 -16.24
CA THR A 422 2.61 -13.33 -17.03
C THR A 422 2.71 -14.59 -16.18
N LEU A 423 3.14 -14.46 -14.92
CA LEU A 423 3.20 -15.58 -13.97
C LEU A 423 1.86 -15.81 -13.25
N ASN A 424 0.94 -14.85 -13.29
CA ASN A 424 -0.33 -14.86 -12.55
C ASN A 424 -1.50 -14.34 -13.41
N PRO A 425 -1.82 -15.01 -14.54
CA PRO A 425 -2.76 -14.49 -15.53
C PRO A 425 -4.21 -14.38 -15.02
N SER A 426 -4.55 -15.01 -13.90
CA SER A 426 -5.86 -14.89 -13.25
C SER A 426 -6.05 -13.60 -12.45
N LEU A 427 -4.96 -12.89 -12.12
CA LEU A 427 -5.00 -11.70 -11.26
C LEU A 427 -4.97 -10.39 -12.05
N LEU A 428 -4.30 -10.39 -13.22
CA LEU A 428 -4.10 -9.20 -14.04
C LEU A 428 -4.13 -9.58 -15.51
N ASP A 429 -4.76 -8.73 -16.33
CA ASP A 429 -4.73 -8.87 -17.78
C ASP A 429 -3.34 -8.52 -18.31
N VAL A 430 -2.58 -9.57 -18.63
CA VAL A 430 -1.23 -9.49 -19.18
C VAL A 430 -1.20 -8.70 -20.49
N TRP A 431 -2.18 -8.94 -21.37
CA TRP A 431 -2.23 -8.32 -22.68
C TRP A 431 -2.46 -6.82 -22.57
N TYR A 432 -3.41 -6.41 -21.71
CA TYR A 432 -3.64 -5.00 -21.42
C TYR A 432 -2.38 -4.31 -20.88
N LEU A 433 -1.70 -4.93 -19.91
CA LEU A 433 -0.50 -4.36 -19.29
C LEU A 433 0.68 -4.24 -20.25
N VAL A 434 0.88 -5.24 -21.11
CA VAL A 434 1.88 -5.20 -22.17
C VAL A 434 1.60 -4.05 -23.13
N GLY A 435 0.36 -3.88 -23.57
CA GLY A 435 -0.04 -2.76 -24.43
C GLY A 435 0.21 -1.39 -23.78
N VAL A 436 -0.17 -1.21 -22.51
CA VAL A 436 0.11 0.04 -21.77
C VAL A 436 1.63 0.28 -21.67
N GLY A 437 2.41 -0.78 -21.41
CA GLY A 437 3.86 -0.72 -21.36
C GLY A 437 4.50 -0.26 -22.66
N MET A 438 3.98 -0.71 -23.80
CA MET A 438 4.44 -0.34 -25.14
C MET A 438 4.06 1.09 -25.51
N ARG A 439 2.83 1.53 -25.27
CA ARG A 439 2.44 2.94 -25.49
C ARG A 439 3.32 3.91 -24.71
N ILE A 440 3.56 3.64 -23.44
CA ILE A 440 4.49 4.43 -22.62
C ILE A 440 5.93 4.37 -23.16
N CYS A 441 6.36 3.23 -23.73
CA CYS A 441 7.67 3.11 -24.37
C CYS A 441 7.79 4.08 -25.56
N VAL A 442 6.74 4.17 -26.37
CA VAL A 442 6.67 5.03 -27.55
C VAL A 442 6.58 6.50 -27.14
N ASP A 443 5.68 6.84 -26.22
CA ASP A 443 5.46 8.21 -25.73
C ASP A 443 6.73 8.82 -25.12
N LEU A 444 7.56 7.99 -24.47
CA LEU A 444 8.83 8.39 -23.89
C LEU A 444 10.00 8.37 -24.88
N GLY A 445 9.78 7.97 -26.13
CA GLY A 445 10.82 7.86 -27.15
C GLY A 445 11.82 6.74 -26.91
N LEU A 446 11.54 5.78 -26.01
CA LEU A 446 12.49 4.71 -25.65
C LEU A 446 12.75 3.72 -26.80
N HIS A 447 11.84 3.68 -27.78
CA HIS A 447 11.94 2.92 -29.02
C HIS A 447 12.90 3.54 -30.06
N GLN A 448 13.59 4.63 -29.70
CA GLN A 448 14.64 5.27 -30.50
C GLN A 448 15.87 5.51 -29.61
N ASP A 449 17.08 5.25 -30.12
CA ASP A 449 18.29 5.71 -29.44
C ASP A 449 18.30 7.26 -29.40
N PRO A 450 18.72 7.90 -28.29
CA PRO A 450 18.74 9.35 -28.18
C PRO A 450 19.67 10.00 -29.22
N ARG A 451 19.29 11.17 -29.78
CA ARG A 451 20.11 11.86 -30.80
C ARG A 451 21.52 12.22 -30.32
N ASP A 452 21.66 12.54 -29.04
CA ASP A 452 22.93 12.89 -28.39
C ASP A 452 23.42 11.76 -27.48
N VAL A 453 23.65 10.56 -28.02
CA VAL A 453 24.12 9.40 -27.23
C VAL A 453 25.38 9.69 -26.41
N ASP A 454 26.28 10.52 -26.94
CA ASP A 454 27.56 10.86 -26.30
C ASP A 454 27.41 11.73 -25.04
N LYS A 455 26.24 12.36 -24.84
CA LYS A 455 25.95 13.18 -23.65
C LYS A 455 25.35 12.38 -22.50
N LEU A 456 25.01 11.11 -22.72
CA LEU A 456 24.43 10.23 -21.70
C LEU A 456 25.53 9.42 -21.02
N SER A 457 25.36 9.17 -19.73
CA SER A 457 26.22 8.18 -19.07
C SER A 457 25.95 6.79 -19.67
N MET A 458 27.01 5.99 -19.84
CA MET A 458 26.90 4.63 -20.37
C MET A 458 25.87 3.80 -19.58
N SER A 459 25.86 3.94 -18.25
CA SER A 459 24.88 3.32 -17.34
C SER A 459 23.44 3.63 -17.71
N LEU A 460 23.14 4.90 -17.98
CA LEU A 460 21.80 5.33 -18.31
C LEU A 460 21.39 4.84 -19.70
N LEU A 461 22.26 4.99 -20.70
CA LEU A 461 21.99 4.56 -22.08
C LEU A 461 21.66 3.06 -22.15
N GLU A 462 22.47 2.24 -21.49
CA GLU A 462 22.25 0.79 -21.40
C GLU A 462 20.98 0.44 -20.64
N THR A 463 20.64 1.16 -19.57
CA THR A 463 19.38 0.94 -18.87
C THR A 463 18.17 1.21 -19.77
N LEU A 464 18.19 2.30 -20.55
CA LEU A 464 17.12 2.65 -21.50
C LEU A 464 16.97 1.57 -22.58
N ARG A 465 18.07 1.12 -23.18
CA ARG A 465 18.08 0.05 -24.19
C ARG A 465 17.52 -1.26 -23.63
N ARG A 466 17.96 -1.67 -22.44
CA ARG A 466 17.45 -2.89 -21.78
C ARG A 466 15.96 -2.81 -21.49
N LEU A 467 15.44 -1.65 -21.08
CA LEU A 467 14.02 -1.46 -20.84
C LEU A 467 13.20 -1.53 -22.13
N CYS A 468 13.65 -0.88 -23.20
CA CYS A 468 13.00 -0.96 -24.50
C CYS A 468 12.93 -2.41 -24.99
N TRP A 469 14.08 -3.09 -25.08
CA TRP A 469 14.15 -4.46 -25.59
C TRP A 469 13.39 -5.47 -24.74
N SER A 470 13.33 -5.25 -23.41
CA SER A 470 12.50 -6.09 -22.54
C SER A 470 11.01 -5.95 -22.83
N LYS A 471 10.52 -4.73 -23.06
CA LYS A 471 9.11 -4.49 -23.40
C LYS A 471 8.74 -5.05 -24.77
N VAL A 472 9.56 -4.76 -25.79
CA VAL A 472 9.43 -5.33 -27.14
C VAL A 472 9.37 -6.85 -27.05
N SER A 473 10.21 -7.46 -26.21
CA SER A 473 10.23 -8.90 -26.04
C SER A 473 8.91 -9.46 -25.48
N PHE A 474 8.28 -8.77 -24.51
CA PHE A 474 6.98 -9.18 -23.98
C PHE A 474 5.85 -8.99 -24.99
N ASP A 475 5.82 -7.85 -25.70
CA ASP A 475 4.84 -7.59 -26.75
C ASP A 475 4.91 -8.65 -27.85
N HIS A 476 6.08 -8.88 -28.43
CA HIS A 476 6.23 -9.85 -29.52
C HIS A 476 5.90 -11.27 -29.05
N SER A 477 6.35 -11.67 -27.85
CA SER A 477 6.04 -13.02 -27.33
C SER A 477 4.53 -13.23 -27.13
N MET A 478 3.83 -12.23 -26.59
CA MET A 478 2.39 -12.31 -26.32
C MET A 478 1.56 -12.19 -27.60
N SER A 479 1.85 -11.18 -28.43
CA SER A 479 1.09 -10.88 -29.65
C SER A 479 1.22 -12.01 -30.67
N ILE A 480 2.45 -12.51 -30.92
CA ILE A 480 2.67 -13.65 -31.83
C ILE A 480 2.02 -14.92 -31.26
N GLY A 481 2.20 -15.20 -29.96
CA GLY A 481 1.65 -16.38 -29.31
C GLY A 481 0.12 -16.43 -29.30
N CYS A 482 -0.55 -15.26 -29.31
CA CYS A 482 -2.00 -15.15 -29.35
C CYS A 482 -2.56 -14.85 -30.76
N SER A 483 -1.73 -14.91 -31.81
CA SER A 483 -2.12 -14.53 -33.17
C SER A 483 -2.72 -13.11 -33.29
N ARG A 484 -2.22 -12.17 -32.49
CA ARG A 484 -2.58 -10.75 -32.49
C ARG A 484 -1.51 -9.88 -33.13
N VAL A 485 -1.91 -8.67 -33.52
CA VAL A 485 -0.98 -7.65 -34.02
C VAL A 485 -0.19 -7.07 -32.84
N GLN A 486 1.11 -6.86 -33.06
CA GLN A 486 2.05 -6.22 -32.16
C GLN A 486 1.70 -4.73 -32.00
N GLU A 487 2.07 -4.11 -30.89
CA GLU A 487 1.75 -2.68 -30.65
C GLU A 487 2.56 -1.75 -31.56
N ILE A 488 3.79 -2.15 -31.91
CA ILE A 488 4.63 -1.46 -32.90
C ILE A 488 5.29 -2.48 -33.84
N THR A 489 5.61 -2.06 -35.06
CA THR A 489 6.34 -2.89 -36.02
C THR A 489 7.85 -2.79 -35.79
N ASP A 490 8.60 -3.81 -36.20
CA ASP A 490 10.07 -3.79 -36.10
C ASP A 490 10.70 -2.59 -36.84
N ALA A 491 10.06 -2.10 -37.89
CA ALA A 491 10.54 -0.99 -38.72
C ALA A 491 10.62 0.34 -37.97
N VAL A 492 9.88 0.51 -36.86
CA VAL A 492 9.90 1.72 -36.05
C VAL A 492 10.77 1.59 -34.81
N ILE A 493 11.47 0.46 -34.62
CA ILE A 493 12.37 0.25 -33.48
C ILE A 493 13.81 0.58 -33.92
N ASN A 494 14.28 1.78 -33.56
CA ASN A 494 15.64 2.25 -33.89
C ASN A 494 16.52 2.32 -32.63
N VAL A 495 16.58 1.23 -31.87
CA VAL A 495 17.35 1.13 -30.63
C VAL A 495 18.38 0.03 -30.78
N ALA A 496 19.66 0.33 -30.55
CA ALA A 496 20.69 -0.70 -30.59
C ALA A 496 20.44 -1.78 -29.52
N LEU A 497 20.89 -3.01 -29.79
CA LEU A 497 20.85 -4.07 -28.79
C LEU A 497 21.71 -3.68 -27.57
N PRO A 498 21.30 -4.01 -26.34
CA PRO A 498 22.06 -3.66 -25.15
C PRO A 498 23.41 -4.38 -25.14
N THR A 499 24.48 -3.71 -24.71
CA THR A 499 25.82 -4.31 -24.59
C THR A 499 26.06 -5.02 -23.26
N PHE A 500 25.15 -4.84 -22.29
CA PHE A 500 25.20 -5.41 -20.94
C PHE A 500 26.43 -4.95 -20.12
N SER A 501 27.06 -3.83 -20.47
CA SER A 501 28.36 -3.39 -19.94
C SER A 501 28.34 -2.67 -18.57
N ILE A 502 27.25 -2.75 -17.79
CA ILE A 502 27.13 -2.11 -16.46
C ILE A 502 26.61 -3.10 -15.43
N GLU A 503 27.26 -3.07 -14.25
CA GLU A 503 26.83 -3.61 -12.95
C GLU A 503 25.90 -4.82 -13.05
N THR A 504 26.37 -5.85 -13.76
CA THR A 504 25.60 -7.06 -13.95
C THR A 504 26.37 -8.21 -13.31
N THR A 505 25.72 -8.92 -12.38
CA THR A 505 26.23 -10.20 -11.85
C THR A 505 26.01 -11.36 -12.84
N VAL A 506 25.48 -11.04 -14.03
CA VAL A 506 25.06 -11.96 -15.09
C VAL A 506 26.30 -12.35 -15.91
N ASN A 507 26.47 -13.65 -16.16
CA ASN A 507 27.62 -14.18 -16.89
C ASN A 507 27.46 -14.01 -18.42
N GLU A 508 28.55 -14.22 -19.16
CA GLU A 508 28.60 -14.06 -20.62
C GLU A 508 27.57 -14.95 -21.36
N ALA A 509 27.29 -16.15 -20.84
CA ALA A 509 26.32 -17.07 -21.44
C ALA A 509 24.88 -16.56 -21.32
N GLU A 510 24.53 -15.97 -20.18
CA GLU A 510 23.22 -15.38 -19.93
C GLU A 510 23.02 -14.12 -20.79
N ILE A 511 24.05 -13.27 -20.92
CA ILE A 511 24.03 -12.10 -21.83
C ILE A 511 23.79 -12.56 -23.28
N HIS A 512 24.53 -13.58 -23.72
CA HIS A 512 24.35 -14.16 -25.05
C HIS A 512 22.92 -14.69 -25.25
N GLY A 513 22.36 -15.37 -24.23
CA GLY A 513 20.98 -15.85 -24.25
C GLY A 513 19.95 -14.73 -24.40
N CYS A 514 20.11 -13.61 -23.69
CA CYS A 514 19.23 -12.44 -23.83
C CYS A 514 19.29 -11.83 -25.24
N LEU A 515 20.50 -11.59 -25.74
CA LEU A 515 20.71 -11.05 -27.09
C LEU A 515 20.16 -11.97 -28.19
N GLN A 516 20.33 -13.27 -28.01
CA GLN A 516 19.78 -14.28 -28.90
C GLN A 516 18.25 -14.24 -28.89
N ARG A 517 17.62 -14.13 -27.71
CA ARG A 517 16.16 -14.02 -27.59
C ARG A 517 15.62 -12.81 -28.34
N TYR A 518 16.25 -11.64 -28.20
CA TYR A 518 15.81 -10.44 -28.92
C TYR A 518 15.88 -10.63 -30.44
N ARG A 519 16.99 -11.17 -30.95
CA ARG A 519 17.16 -11.43 -32.39
C ARG A 519 16.15 -12.44 -32.93
N ILE A 520 15.86 -13.50 -32.17
CA ILE A 520 14.85 -14.50 -32.57
C ILE A 520 13.46 -13.87 -32.62
N LEU A 521 13.10 -13.04 -31.64
CA LEU A 521 11.79 -12.38 -31.63
C LEU A 521 11.60 -11.40 -32.80
N GLN A 522 12.67 -10.76 -33.26
CA GLN A 522 12.62 -9.96 -34.51
C GLN A 522 12.39 -10.85 -35.73
N ILE A 523 13.07 -12.00 -35.83
CA ILE A 523 12.82 -12.95 -36.93
C ILE A 523 11.38 -13.47 -36.88
N GLN A 524 10.88 -13.82 -35.70
CA GLN A 524 9.51 -14.27 -35.50
C GLN A 524 8.50 -13.19 -35.89
N SER A 525 8.75 -11.93 -35.52
CA SER A 525 7.90 -10.80 -35.90
C SER A 525 7.90 -10.56 -37.41
N GLU A 526 9.07 -10.48 -38.05
CA GLU A 526 9.18 -10.37 -39.51
C GLU A 526 8.45 -11.51 -40.23
N THR A 527 8.56 -12.73 -39.71
CA THR A 527 7.87 -13.91 -40.27
C THR A 527 6.37 -13.77 -40.10
N TYR A 528 5.92 -13.36 -38.92
CA TYR A 528 4.51 -13.17 -38.60
C TYR A 528 3.87 -12.10 -39.49
N ASP A 529 4.56 -10.98 -39.67
CA ASP A 529 4.12 -9.88 -40.53
C ASP A 529 4.09 -10.30 -42.00
N TYR A 530 5.10 -11.03 -42.47
CA TYR A 530 5.14 -11.60 -43.81
C TYR A 530 3.96 -12.55 -44.07
N LEU A 531 3.68 -13.47 -43.14
CA LEU A 531 2.57 -14.41 -43.25
C LEU A 531 1.21 -13.71 -43.24
N LYS A 532 1.04 -12.67 -42.42
CA LYS A 532 -0.18 -11.85 -42.42
C LYS A 532 -0.32 -11.03 -43.70
N ALA A 533 0.75 -10.45 -44.23
CA ALA A 533 0.71 -9.73 -45.51
C ALA A 533 0.41 -10.69 -46.69
N ALA A 534 0.93 -11.91 -46.63
CA ALA A 534 0.73 -12.97 -47.63
C ALA A 534 -0.69 -13.60 -47.61
N SER A 535 -1.56 -13.27 -46.65
CA SER A 535 -2.99 -13.62 -46.71
C SER A 535 -3.81 -12.79 -47.72
N SER A 536 -3.14 -11.95 -48.51
CA SER A 536 -3.62 -11.37 -49.79
C SER A 536 -3.54 -12.44 -50.91
N PRO A 537 -4.40 -12.46 -51.95
CA PRO A 537 -4.69 -13.64 -52.80
C PRO A 537 -3.54 -14.22 -53.66
N GLU A 538 -2.31 -13.72 -53.55
CA GLU A 538 -1.10 -14.30 -54.14
C GLU A 538 -0.26 -14.94 -53.03
N PHE A 539 -0.57 -16.19 -52.68
CA PHE A 539 0.27 -16.95 -51.75
C PHE A 539 1.64 -17.22 -52.39
N PRO A 540 2.76 -16.78 -51.78
CA PRO A 540 4.07 -17.26 -52.18
C PRO A 540 4.19 -18.74 -51.81
N ASP A 541 4.78 -19.55 -52.69
CA ASP A 541 4.90 -20.99 -52.46
C ASP A 541 5.70 -21.28 -51.16
N PRO A 542 5.37 -22.36 -50.42
CA PRO A 542 6.04 -22.70 -49.16
C PRO A 542 7.58 -22.77 -49.23
N ALA A 543 8.15 -23.20 -50.36
CA ALA A 543 9.60 -23.25 -50.57
C ALA A 543 10.23 -21.86 -50.62
N THR A 544 9.54 -20.86 -51.17
CA THR A 544 9.97 -19.45 -51.15
C THR A 544 10.03 -18.91 -49.72
N ILE A 545 9.06 -19.27 -48.87
CA ILE A 545 9.04 -18.89 -47.45
C ILE A 545 10.19 -19.55 -46.69
N VAL A 546 10.43 -20.84 -46.91
CA VAL A 546 11.52 -21.60 -46.28
C VAL A 546 12.89 -21.04 -46.71
N ALA A 547 13.07 -20.72 -47.98
CA ALA A 547 14.30 -20.12 -48.51
C ALA A 547 14.58 -18.75 -47.89
N TRP A 548 13.54 -17.89 -47.80
CA TRP A 548 13.62 -16.58 -47.16
C TRP A 548 13.97 -16.67 -45.67
N LEU A 549 13.30 -17.57 -44.92
CA LEU A 549 13.61 -17.84 -43.51
C LEU A 549 15.04 -18.35 -43.33
N GLY A 550 15.48 -19.26 -44.20
CA GLY A 550 16.84 -19.79 -44.21
C GLY A 550 17.89 -18.69 -44.41
N GLN A 551 17.64 -17.75 -45.31
CA GLN A 551 18.51 -16.59 -45.54
C GLN A 551 18.58 -15.68 -44.30
N LYS A 552 17.44 -15.36 -43.68
CA LYS A 552 17.36 -14.50 -42.50
C LYS A 552 18.05 -15.11 -41.28
N LEU A 553 17.82 -16.40 -41.03
CA LEU A 553 18.47 -17.15 -39.94
C LEU A 553 19.99 -17.25 -40.14
N SER A 554 20.45 -17.34 -41.38
CA SER A 554 21.88 -17.38 -41.71
C SER A 554 22.55 -16.01 -41.56
N ALA A 555 21.87 -14.93 -41.98
CA ALA A 555 22.39 -13.56 -41.86
C ALA A 555 22.52 -13.09 -40.40
N ARG A 556 21.69 -13.63 -39.48
CA ARG A 556 21.71 -13.27 -38.05
C ARG A 556 22.49 -14.26 -37.16
N HIS A 557 23.12 -15.28 -37.75
CA HIS A 557 23.98 -16.20 -37.02
C HIS A 557 25.27 -15.51 -36.55
N VAL A 558 25.46 -15.43 -35.24
CA VAL A 558 26.77 -15.14 -34.64
C VAL A 558 27.64 -16.38 -34.80
N LYS A 559 28.88 -16.16 -35.28
CA LYS A 559 29.92 -17.18 -35.44
C LYS A 559 29.96 -18.16 -34.26
N LYS A 560 29.85 -19.44 -34.59
CA LYS A 560 30.03 -20.60 -33.71
C LYS A 560 31.37 -20.50 -32.95
N ARG A 561 31.34 -20.22 -31.64
CA ARG A 561 32.42 -20.59 -30.71
C ARG A 561 31.80 -21.13 -29.42
N GLY A 562 32.08 -22.40 -29.15
CA GLY A 562 31.97 -23.02 -27.82
C GLY A 562 30.57 -23.44 -27.38
N ALA A 563 30.32 -24.76 -27.42
CA ALA A 563 29.50 -25.54 -26.48
C ALA A 563 28.21 -24.92 -25.89
N TYR A 564 27.25 -24.49 -26.73
CA TYR A 564 25.86 -24.37 -26.30
C TYR A 564 24.94 -25.08 -27.31
N LYS A 565 24.27 -26.16 -26.86
CA LYS A 565 23.30 -26.90 -27.66
C LYS A 565 22.07 -26.03 -27.88
N PHE A 566 21.86 -25.65 -29.14
CA PHE A 566 20.71 -24.91 -29.66
C PHE A 566 19.40 -25.71 -29.55
N VAL A 567 18.28 -25.01 -29.29
CA VAL A 567 16.91 -25.52 -29.56
C VAL A 567 16.51 -25.29 -31.03
N SER A 568 17.20 -24.40 -31.77
CA SER A 568 16.92 -24.18 -33.20
C SER A 568 17.48 -25.26 -34.13
N TRP A 569 18.39 -26.12 -33.65
CA TRP A 569 18.91 -27.22 -34.48
C TRP A 569 17.85 -28.30 -34.69
N THR A 570 17.04 -28.56 -33.67
CA THR A 570 15.90 -29.49 -33.73
C THR A 570 14.83 -28.98 -34.70
N LEU A 571 14.53 -27.67 -34.69
CA LEU A 571 13.55 -27.08 -35.61
C LEU A 571 14.05 -27.12 -37.06
N TRP A 572 15.36 -26.93 -37.29
CA TRP A 572 15.95 -26.98 -38.63
C TRP A 572 16.04 -28.40 -39.17
N THR A 573 16.31 -29.41 -38.34
CA THR A 573 16.24 -30.83 -38.76
C THR A 573 14.80 -31.27 -39.05
N THR A 574 13.82 -30.86 -38.23
CA THR A 574 12.41 -31.22 -38.46
C THR A 574 11.83 -30.60 -39.74
N ILE A 575 12.28 -29.40 -40.14
CA ILE A 575 11.86 -28.78 -41.40
C ILE A 575 12.55 -29.45 -42.60
N LYS A 576 13.82 -29.83 -42.47
CA LYS A 576 14.58 -30.45 -43.56
C LYS A 576 14.19 -31.91 -43.82
N ASP A 577 13.76 -32.62 -42.78
CA ASP A 577 13.33 -34.02 -42.87
C ASP A 577 11.87 -34.15 -43.36
N ASN A 578 11.07 -33.07 -43.34
CA ASN A 578 9.68 -33.06 -43.83
C ASN A 578 9.54 -32.78 -45.35
N ASP A 579 10.65 -32.62 -46.08
CA ASP A 579 10.66 -32.58 -47.56
C ASP A 579 10.51 -33.98 -48.21
N GLN A 580 10.32 -35.03 -47.40
CA GLN A 580 10.03 -36.39 -47.87
C GLN A 580 8.89 -36.99 -47.03
N GLU A 581 7.72 -37.08 -47.66
CA GLU A 581 6.59 -37.99 -47.36
C GLU A 581 5.54 -37.61 -46.29
N HIS A 582 4.27 -37.73 -46.75
CA HIS A 582 2.99 -37.81 -46.02
C HIS A 582 2.27 -36.51 -45.61
N LEU A 583 1.57 -35.93 -46.60
CA LEU A 583 0.31 -35.20 -46.37
C LEU A 583 -0.72 -36.16 -45.76
N VAL A 584 -1.07 -35.99 -44.48
CA VAL A 584 -2.27 -36.60 -43.89
C VAL A 584 -3.45 -35.67 -44.16
N HIS A 585 -4.48 -36.24 -44.79
CA HIS A 585 -5.70 -35.57 -45.24
C HIS A 585 -6.57 -35.12 -44.04
N PRO A 586 -7.34 -34.02 -44.14
CA PRO A 586 -8.18 -33.52 -43.04
C PRO A 586 -9.51 -34.29 -42.95
N ALA A 587 -9.43 -35.58 -42.63
CA ALA A 587 -10.59 -36.43 -42.32
C ALA A 587 -10.43 -37.26 -41.02
N ASP A 588 -9.26 -37.22 -40.36
CA ASP A 588 -8.97 -38.09 -39.20
C ASP A 588 -8.92 -37.32 -37.86
N LEU A 589 -9.74 -36.29 -37.69
CA LEU A 589 -9.95 -35.62 -36.40
C LEU A 589 -11.45 -35.48 -36.11
N GLU A 590 -12.07 -36.57 -35.66
CA GLU A 590 -13.24 -36.56 -34.75
C GLU A 590 -12.80 -36.93 -33.34
#